data_AF-A0A367LT23-F1
#
_entry.id   AF-A0A367LT23-F1
#
_cell.length_a   1.000
_cell.length_b   1.000
_cell.length_c   1.000
_cell.angle_alpha   90.00
_cell.angle_beta   90.00
_cell.angle_gamma   90.00
#
_symmetry.space_group_name_H-M   'P 1'
#
loop_
_entity.id
_entity.type
_entity.pdbx_description
1 polymer ?
#
loop_
_entity_poly.entity_id
_entity_poly.type
_entity_poly.pdbx_seq_one_letter_code
_entity_poly.pdbx_strand_id
1 'polypeptide(L)' 'MSASQVIRIRARNGQSERLGLRLQQLVEPGLEAPGCLEYQVRRDALEPDLWLVCSQWREAQQMFDYLAGG' A
#
# COMPACT_ATOMS: atom_id res chain seq x y z
N MET A 1 10.65 -12.46 -12.85
CA MET A 1 9.86 -11.30 -13.32
C MET A 1 9.46 -10.51 -12.09
N SER A 2 9.62 -9.19 -12.10
CA SER A 2 9.13 -8.33 -11.02
C SER A 2 7.60 -8.24 -11.05
N ALA A 3 7.01 -7.86 -9.92
CA ALA A 3 5.58 -7.66 -9.78
C ALA A 3 5.28 -6.28 -9.19
N SER A 4 4.14 -5.71 -9.56
CA SER A 4 3.66 -4.44 -9.02
C SER A 4 2.24 -4.62 -8.52
N GLN A 5 1.93 -3.95 -7.42
CA GLN A 5 0.61 -3.98 -6.81
C GLN A 5 0.08 -2.58 -6.59
N VAL A 6 -1.23 -2.41 -6.80
CA VAL A 6 -1.97 -1.22 -6.38
C VAL A 6 -3.22 -1.66 -5.63
N ILE A 7 -3.35 -1.24 -4.38
CA ILE A 7 -4.55 -1.42 -3.56
C ILE A 7 -5.28 -0.09 -3.48
N ARG A 8 -6.58 -0.09 -3.76
CA ARG A 8 -7.46 1.08 -3.70
C ARG A 8 -8.38 0.96 -2.49
N ILE A 9 -8.31 1.93 -1.57
CA ILE A 9 -9.06 1.90 -0.31
C ILE A 9 -9.85 3.20 -0.18
N ARG A 10 -11.18 3.09 -0.07
CA ARG A 10 -12.06 4.24 0.13
C ARG A 10 -12.39 4.41 1.61
N ALA A 11 -12.18 5.61 2.14
CA ALA A 11 -12.60 6.00 3.46
C ALA A 11 -14.12 6.09 3.56
N ARG A 12 -14.66 5.87 4.76
CA ARG A 12 -16.02 6.29 5.07
C ARG A 12 -16.08 7.82 5.17
N ASN A 13 -17.25 8.40 4.97
CA ASN A 13 -17.46 9.85 5.07
C ASN A 13 -16.83 10.40 6.38
N GLY A 14 -16.02 11.45 6.25
CA GLY A 14 -15.34 12.12 7.37
C GLY A 14 -14.14 11.36 7.97
N GLN A 15 -13.74 10.22 7.41
CA GLN A 15 -12.69 9.36 7.98
C GLN A 15 -11.41 9.30 7.15
N SER A 16 -11.29 10.11 6.09
CA SER A 16 -10.15 10.03 5.15
C SER A 16 -8.81 10.30 5.83
N GLU A 17 -8.70 11.34 6.66
CA GLU A 17 -7.45 11.65 7.38
C GLU A 17 -7.06 10.52 8.34
N ARG A 18 -8.04 9.97 9.07
CA ARG A 18 -7.80 8.85 10.00
C ARG A 18 -7.34 7.59 9.27
N LEU A 19 -7.92 7.32 8.09
CA LEU A 19 -7.47 6.24 7.22
C LEU A 19 -6.04 6.49 6.74
N GLY A 20 -5.75 7.70 6.24
CA GLY A 20 -4.41 8.09 5.77
C GLY A 20 -3.34 7.87 6.82
N LEU A 21 -3.56 8.33 8.07
CA LEU A 21 -2.62 8.12 9.17
C LEU A 21 -2.35 6.64 9.46
N ARG A 22 -3.38 5.77 9.36
CA ARG A 22 -3.22 4.33 9.53
C ARG A 22 -2.48 3.67 8.37
N LEU A 23 -2.76 4.10 7.14
CA LEU A 23 -2.06 3.58 5.97
C LEU A 23 -0.59 4.01 5.95
N GLN A 24 -0.26 5.22 6.40
CA GLN A 24 1.13 5.67 6.48
C GLN A 24 1.97 4.82 7.43
N GLN A 25 1.37 4.19 8.45
CA GLN A 25 2.06 3.23 9.33
C GLN A 25 2.49 1.95 8.60
N LEU A 26 1.98 1.68 7.40
CA LEU A 26 2.35 0.52 6.59
C LEU A 26 3.61 0.75 5.74
N VAL A 27 4.07 2.01 5.60
CA VAL A 27 5.18 2.32 4.68
C VAL A 27 6.48 1.69 5.16
N GLU A 28 6.84 1.90 6.42
CA GLU A 28 8.06 1.34 7.01
C GLU A 28 8.07 -0.20 6.98
N PRO A 29 7.08 -0.93 7.51
CA PRO A 29 7.07 -2.39 7.44
C PRO A 29 6.96 -2.92 6.00
N GLY A 30 6.29 -2.18 5.11
CA GLY A 30 6.22 -2.53 3.70
C GLY A 30 7.58 -2.47 3.00
N LEU A 31 8.40 -1.46 3.32
CA LEU A 31 9.76 -1.32 2.80
C LEU A 31 10.73 -2.36 3.39
N GLU A 32 10.52 -2.78 4.64
CA GLU A 32 11.31 -3.82 5.30
C GLU A 32 10.95 -5.24 4.82
N ALA A 33 9.80 -5.41 4.17
CA ALA A 33 9.35 -6.71 3.69
C ALA A 33 10.33 -7.32 2.66
N PRO A 34 10.66 -8.62 2.77
CA PRO A 34 11.60 -9.28 1.86
C PRO A 34 11.18 -9.11 0.40
N GLY A 35 12.10 -8.54 -0.40
CA GLY A 35 11.88 -8.38 -1.84
C GLY A 35 11.06 -7.16 -2.24
N CYS A 36 10.61 -6.33 -1.29
CA CYS A 36 10.04 -5.03 -1.61
C CYS A 36 11.12 -4.11 -2.20
N LEU A 37 10.78 -3.42 -3.27
CA LEU A 37 11.65 -2.45 -3.97
C LEU A 37 11.15 -1.02 -3.78
N GLU A 38 9.84 -0.85 -3.67
CA GLU A 38 9.18 0.43 -3.46
C GLU A 38 7.87 0.17 -2.70
N TYR A 39 7.56 1.03 -1.74
CA TYR A 39 6.27 1.03 -1.04
C TYR A 39 5.84 2.48 -0.80
N GLN A 40 4.66 2.83 -1.29
CA GLN A 40 4.11 4.18 -1.20
C GLN A 40 2.65 4.15 -0.84
N VAL A 41 2.27 5.07 0.05
CA VAL A 41 0.88 5.38 0.34
C VAL A 41 0.63 6.82 -0.09
N ARG A 42 -0.41 7.02 -0.90
CA ARG A 42 -0.80 8.34 -1.38
C ARG A 42 -2.31 8.49 -1.45
N ARG A 43 -2.78 9.70 -1.22
CA ARG A 43 -4.16 10.09 -1.45
C ARG A 43 -4.39 10.29 -2.95
N ASP A 44 -5.55 9.87 -3.46
CA ASP A 44 -5.93 10.17 -4.84
C ASP A 44 -6.16 11.67 -5.01
N ALA A 45 -5.73 12.23 -6.15
CA ALA A 45 -5.78 13.67 -6.40
C ALA A 45 -7.18 14.18 -6.76
N LEU A 46 -8.03 13.31 -7.33
CA LEU A 46 -9.39 13.66 -7.76
C LEU A 46 -10.44 13.16 -6.76
N GLU A 47 -10.14 12.07 -6.06
CA GLU A 47 -11.05 11.46 -5.10
C GLU A 47 -10.50 11.58 -3.66
N PRO A 48 -10.84 12.63 -2.89
CA PRO A 48 -10.23 12.88 -1.58
C PRO A 48 -10.53 11.81 -0.52
N ASP A 49 -11.52 10.95 -0.72
CA ASP A 49 -11.79 9.82 0.18
C ASP A 49 -11.10 8.52 -0.29
N LEU A 50 -10.34 8.55 -1.38
CA LEU A 50 -9.64 7.39 -1.92
C LEU A 50 -8.14 7.47 -1.62
N TRP A 51 -7.60 6.35 -1.15
CA TRP A 51 -6.19 6.15 -0.89
C TRP A 51 -5.65 4.99 -1.73
N LEU A 52 -4.40 5.13 -2.17
CA LEU A 52 -3.67 4.16 -2.95
C LEU A 52 -2.47 3.66 -2.14
N VAL A 53 -2.35 2.34 -2.05
CA VAL A 53 -1.11 1.68 -1.62
C VAL A 53 -0.47 1.09 -2.86
N CYS A 54 0.71 1.57 -3.22
CA CYS A 54 1.45 1.15 -4.40
C CYS A 54 2.76 0.50 -3.97
N SER A 55 3.05 -0.68 -4.50
CA SER A 55 4.30 -1.38 -4.20
C SER A 55 4.89 -2.09 -5.41
N GLN A 56 6.22 -2.23 -5.40
CA GLN A 56 6.99 -2.98 -6.37
C GLN A 56 7.77 -4.08 -5.66
N TRP A 57 7.83 -5.25 -6.29
CA TRP A 57 8.41 -6.47 -5.73
C TRP A 57 9.37 -7.08 -6.72
N ARG A 58 10.49 -7.61 -6.21
CA ARG A 58 11.49 -8.29 -7.03
C ARG A 58 10.91 -9.53 -7.71
N GLU A 59 10.02 -10.24 -7.01
CA GLU A 59 9.32 -11.43 -7.51
C GLU A 59 7.86 -11.47 -7.07
N ALA A 60 7.00 -12.08 -7.88
CA ALA A 60 5.57 -12.23 -7.56
C ALA A 60 5.33 -13.05 -6.29
N GLN A 61 6.17 -14.05 -6.00
CA GLN A 61 6.01 -14.87 -4.80
C GLN A 61 6.15 -14.04 -3.52
N GLN A 62 7.14 -13.15 -3.45
CA GLN A 62 7.36 -12.25 -2.30
C GLN A 62 6.17 -11.30 -2.07
N MET A 63 5.58 -10.80 -3.16
CA MET A 63 4.32 -10.04 -3.09
C MET A 63 3.18 -10.87 -2.51
N PHE A 64 3.01 -12.12 -2.97
CA PHE A 64 1.96 -13.01 -2.46
C PHE A 64 2.17 -13.37 -0.98
N ASP A 65 3.40 -13.65 -0.58
CA ASP A 65 3.75 -13.97 0.82
C ASP A 65 3.43 -12.78 1.74
N TYR A 66 3.81 -11.56 1.34
CA TYR A 66 3.46 -10.34 2.06
C TYR A 66 1.94 -10.16 2.23
N LEU A 67 1.17 -10.41 1.16
CA LEU A 67 -0.29 -10.27 1.19
C LEU A 67 -1.00 -11.37 1.97
N ALA A 68 -0.39 -12.54 2.11
CA ALA A 68 -0.89 -13.61 2.95
C ALA A 68 -0.72 -13.34 4.46
N GLY A 69 -0.05 -12.24 4.82
CA GLY A 69 0.19 -11.83 6.21
C GLY A 69 1.43 -12.47 6.84
N GLY A 70 2.50 -12.61 6.04
CA GLY A 70 3.78 -13.22 6.43
C GLY A 70 4.35 -12.78 7.77
#